data_AF-A0A2E8TDW4-F1
#
_entry.id   AF-A0A2E8TDW4-F1
#
_cell.length_a   1.000
_cell.length_b   1.000
_cell.length_c   1.000
_cell.angle_alpha   90.00
_cell.angle_beta   90.00
_cell.angle_gamma   90.00
#
_symmetry.space_group_name_H-M   'P 1'
#
loop_
_entity.id
_entity.type
_entity.pdbx_description
1 polymer ?
#
loop_
_entity_poly.entity_id
_entity_poly.type
_entity_poly.pdbx_seq_one_letter_code
_entity_poly.pdbx_strand_id
1 'polypeptide(L)'
;MSFDPRSLERLRELGRSLPQALPEPERPVSPKAQQVRHKVETEDNPEELFRELMKVSEDGTVPEHLMARLKQLESKRSPQPSTASAPSGSVQGLPPLPKPTSGKGKNTRPKPSNAAPGSEEESLYVAFGQLLLEDDEDEATP
;
A
#
# COMPACT_ATOMS: atom_id res chain seq x y z
N MET A 1 -30.59 33.67 -5.04
CA MET A 1 -31.48 34.85 -5.23
C MET A 1 -32.17 34.67 -6.59
N SER A 2 -33.50 34.50 -6.62
CA SER A 2 -34.30 34.29 -7.84
C SER A 2 -35.13 35.54 -8.20
N PHE A 3 -35.54 35.68 -9.44
CA PHE A 3 -36.39 36.79 -9.91
C PHE A 3 -37.87 36.57 -9.49
N ASP A 4 -38.54 37.60 -8.96
CA ASP A 4 -39.91 37.54 -8.40
C ASP A 4 -40.97 37.94 -9.47
N PRO A 5 -42.16 37.30 -9.54
CA PRO A 5 -43.24 37.69 -10.46
C PRO A 5 -43.62 39.19 -10.43
N ARG A 6 -43.59 39.85 -9.26
CA ARG A 6 -43.88 41.30 -9.17
C ARG A 6 -42.85 42.16 -9.90
N SER A 7 -41.59 41.70 -9.98
CA SER A 7 -40.56 42.41 -10.74
C SER A 7 -40.74 42.32 -12.25
N LEU A 8 -41.41 41.28 -12.77
CA LEU A 8 -41.74 41.19 -14.21
C LEU A 8 -42.82 42.18 -14.62
N GLU A 9 -43.84 42.37 -13.79
CA GLU A 9 -44.93 43.31 -14.05
C GLU A 9 -44.40 44.75 -14.08
N ARG A 10 -43.57 45.13 -13.10
CA ARG A 10 -42.90 46.43 -13.06
C ARG A 10 -42.00 46.68 -14.28
N LEU A 11 -41.30 45.66 -14.77
CA LEU A 11 -40.52 45.78 -16.01
C LEU A 11 -41.40 46.10 -17.21
N ARG A 12 -42.55 45.42 -17.33
CA ARG A 12 -43.54 45.66 -18.40
C ARG A 12 -44.13 47.07 -18.31
N GLU A 13 -44.48 47.54 -17.12
CA GLU A 13 -44.95 48.92 -16.89
C GLU A 13 -43.91 49.97 -17.30
N LEU A 14 -42.63 49.66 -17.11
CA LEU A 14 -41.50 50.51 -17.53
C LEU A 14 -41.13 50.36 -19.01
N GLY A 15 -41.85 49.53 -19.77
CA GLY A 15 -41.54 49.26 -21.19
C GLY A 15 -40.21 48.52 -21.40
N ARG A 16 -39.74 47.79 -20.39
CA ARG A 16 -38.47 47.04 -20.42
C ARG A 16 -38.75 45.53 -20.37
N SER A 17 -37.90 44.75 -21.01
CA SER A 17 -37.92 43.28 -20.95
C SER A 17 -36.62 42.76 -20.36
N LEU A 18 -36.67 41.56 -19.79
CA LEU A 18 -35.46 40.87 -19.35
C LEU A 18 -34.63 40.46 -20.59
N PRO A 19 -33.30 40.63 -20.57
CA PRO A 19 -32.44 40.08 -21.62
C PRO A 19 -32.56 38.56 -21.69
N GLN A 20 -32.16 38.00 -22.83
CA GLN A 20 -32.15 36.55 -23.04
C GLN A 20 -31.35 35.86 -21.94
N ALA A 21 -31.92 34.78 -21.40
CA ALA A 21 -31.24 33.95 -20.42
C ALA A 21 -29.91 33.46 -21.00
N LEU A 22 -28.85 33.56 -20.22
CA LEU A 22 -27.58 32.93 -20.58
C LEU A 22 -27.82 31.42 -20.74
N PRO A 23 -27.11 30.76 -21.68
CA PRO A 23 -27.16 29.32 -21.77
C PRO A 23 -26.83 28.75 -20.40
N GLU A 24 -27.73 27.92 -19.87
CA GLU A 24 -27.46 27.19 -18.64
C GLU A 24 -26.14 26.43 -18.86
N PRO A 25 -25.21 26.43 -17.88
CA PRO A 25 -23.97 25.69 -18.03
C PRO A 25 -24.35 24.24 -18.35
N GLU A 26 -23.84 23.73 -19.48
CA GLU A 26 -24.11 22.35 -19.86
C GLU A 26 -23.74 21.47 -18.67
N ARG A 27 -24.74 20.77 -18.11
CA ARG A 27 -24.46 19.71 -17.14
C ARG A 27 -23.46 18.81 -17.85
N PRO A 28 -22.26 18.58 -17.30
CA PRO A 28 -21.25 17.86 -18.03
C PRO A 28 -21.77 16.45 -18.28
N VAL A 29 -22.25 16.22 -19.50
CA VAL A 29 -22.23 14.90 -20.14
C VAL A 29 -20.79 14.67 -20.60
N SER A 30 -19.84 14.78 -19.67
CA SER A 30 -18.48 14.40 -19.94
C SER A 30 -18.48 12.88 -20.13
N PRO A 31 -17.99 12.34 -21.25
CA PRO A 31 -17.43 10.99 -21.18
C PRO A 31 -16.25 11.18 -20.24
N LYS A 32 -16.39 10.76 -18.97
CA LYS A 32 -15.39 10.88 -17.87
C LYS A 32 -14.03 11.25 -18.46
N ALA A 33 -13.75 12.55 -18.54
CA ALA A 33 -12.42 13.00 -18.92
C ALA A 33 -11.55 12.32 -17.89
N GLN A 34 -10.75 11.36 -18.36
CA GLN A 34 -9.86 10.57 -17.54
C GLN A 34 -8.89 11.58 -16.95
N GLN A 35 -9.28 12.21 -15.84
CA GLN A 35 -8.34 12.74 -14.88
C GLN A 35 -7.36 11.59 -14.72
N VAL A 36 -6.13 11.82 -15.14
CA VAL A 36 -5.07 10.83 -15.09
C VAL A 36 -4.87 10.58 -13.61
N ARG A 37 -5.64 9.63 -13.08
CA ARG A 37 -5.57 9.24 -11.70
C ARG A 37 -4.17 8.69 -11.51
N HIS A 38 -3.50 9.18 -10.48
CA HIS A 38 -2.25 8.56 -10.05
C HIS A 38 -2.54 7.08 -9.81
N LYS A 39 -1.60 6.18 -10.12
CA LYS A 39 -1.93 4.75 -10.08
C LYS A 39 -2.24 4.32 -8.63
N VAL A 40 -1.70 5.05 -7.65
CA VAL A 40 -2.05 5.00 -6.22
C VAL A 40 -3.56 5.13 -5.97
N GLU A 41 -4.27 5.90 -6.78
CA GLU A 41 -5.72 6.08 -6.64
C GLU A 41 -6.54 5.00 -7.37
N THR A 42 -5.95 4.29 -8.32
CA THR A 42 -6.63 3.24 -9.09
C THR A 42 -6.29 1.84 -8.61
N GLU A 43 -5.23 1.68 -7.83
CA GLU A 43 -4.75 0.39 -7.37
C GLU A 43 -5.68 -0.21 -6.29
N ASP A 44 -5.98 -1.50 -6.47
CA ASP A 44 -6.84 -2.28 -5.58
C ASP A 44 -6.02 -3.34 -4.79
N ASN A 45 -4.80 -3.65 -5.24
CA ASN A 45 -3.89 -4.51 -4.51
C ASN A 45 -3.16 -3.72 -3.40
N PRO A 46 -3.27 -4.10 -2.11
CA PRO A 46 -2.64 -3.35 -1.03
C PRO A 46 -1.10 -3.33 -1.13
N GLU A 47 -0.48 -4.42 -1.58
CA GLU A 47 0.98 -4.50 -1.74
C GLU A 47 1.50 -3.55 -2.84
N GLU A 48 0.78 -3.46 -3.97
CA GLU A 48 1.15 -2.59 -5.08
C GLU A 48 0.89 -1.13 -4.75
N LEU A 49 -0.24 -0.85 -4.08
CA LEU A 49 -0.57 0.48 -3.56
C LEU A 49 0.53 0.98 -2.61
N PHE A 50 0.97 0.16 -1.66
CA PHE A 50 2.06 0.52 -0.75
C PHE A 50 3.38 0.78 -1.50
N ARG A 51 3.74 -0.08 -2.45
CA ARG A 51 4.95 0.09 -3.27
C ARG A 51 4.93 1.39 -4.06
N GLU A 52 3.78 1.77 -4.59
CA GLU A 52 3.65 3.02 -5.32
C GLU A 52 3.66 4.24 -4.40
N LEU A 53 3.03 4.14 -3.23
CA LEU A 53 3.13 5.18 -2.20
C LEU A 53 4.58 5.46 -1.80
N MET A 54 5.40 4.42 -1.62
CA MET A 54 6.84 4.58 -1.33
C MET A 54 7.63 5.17 -2.50
N LYS A 55 7.19 4.98 -3.75
CA LYS A 55 7.84 5.58 -4.94
C LYS A 55 7.49 7.04 -5.12
N VAL A 56 6.25 7.42 -4.82
CA VAL A 56 5.74 8.78 -5.03
C VAL A 56 6.08 9.68 -3.84
N SER A 57 6.23 9.11 -2.63
CA SER A 57 6.61 9.85 -1.43
C SER A 57 8.12 9.71 -1.16
N GLU A 58 8.91 10.60 -1.76
CA GLU A 58 10.36 10.72 -1.47
C GLU A 58 10.60 11.14 -0.01
N ASP A 59 9.68 11.92 0.56
CA ASP A 59 9.72 12.44 1.94
C ASP A 59 9.16 11.45 2.99
N GLY A 60 8.68 10.27 2.57
CA GLY A 60 8.05 9.28 3.46
C GLY A 60 6.72 9.72 4.10
N THR A 61 6.23 10.92 3.77
CA THR A 61 4.95 11.44 4.25
C THR A 61 3.82 11.01 3.32
N VAL A 62 2.83 10.28 3.85
CA VAL A 62 1.70 9.76 3.08
C VAL A 62 0.39 10.44 3.53
N PRO A 63 -0.44 10.97 2.60
CA PRO A 63 -1.74 11.53 2.94
C PRO A 63 -2.66 10.54 3.69
N GLU A 64 -3.37 11.04 4.69
CA GLU A 64 -4.21 10.23 5.60
C GLU A 64 -5.23 9.35 4.85
N HIS A 65 -5.88 9.90 3.82
CA HIS A 65 -6.89 9.17 3.06
C HIS A 65 -6.32 7.96 2.30
N LEU A 66 -5.06 8.00 1.85
CA LEU A 66 -4.38 6.88 1.19
C LEU A 66 -3.99 5.79 2.19
N MET A 67 -3.59 6.18 3.41
CA MET A 67 -3.35 5.23 4.50
C MET A 67 -4.63 4.56 4.98
N ALA A 68 -5.72 5.31 5.12
CA ALA A 68 -7.03 4.75 5.46
C ALA A 68 -7.48 3.72 4.41
N ARG A 69 -7.28 4.03 3.13
CA ARG A 69 -7.58 3.10 2.02
C ARG A 69 -6.71 1.84 2.06
N LEU A 70 -5.40 1.97 2.26
CA LEU A 70 -4.49 0.83 2.37
C LEU A 70 -4.94 -0.14 3.48
N LYS A 71 -5.24 0.40 4.68
CA LYS A 71 -5.75 -0.38 5.82
C LYS A 71 -7.05 -1.11 5.50
N GLN A 72 -7.96 -0.47 4.78
CA GLN A 72 -9.22 -1.08 4.35
C GLN A 72 -8.99 -2.25 3.37
N LEU A 73 -8.09 -2.09 2.39
CA LEU A 73 -7.77 -3.14 1.43
C LEU A 73 -7.08 -4.33 2.09
N GLU A 74 -6.15 -4.09 3.01
CA GLU A 74 -5.51 -5.13 3.82
C GLU A 74 -6.54 -5.89 4.67
N SER A 75 -7.43 -5.16 5.37
CA SER A 75 -8.48 -5.76 6.20
C SER A 75 -9.47 -6.60 5.40
N LYS A 76 -9.72 -6.24 4.14
CA LYS A 76 -10.60 -7.02 3.24
C LYS A 76 -9.91 -8.29 2.73
N ARG A 77 -8.59 -8.27 2.56
CA ARG A 77 -7.81 -9.41 2.07
C ARG A 77 -7.44 -10.39 3.18
N SER A 78 -7.33 -9.91 4.42
CA SER A 78 -7.23 -10.77 5.59
C SER A 78 -8.63 -11.30 5.92
N PRO A 79 -8.98 -12.57 5.61
CA PRO A 79 -10.06 -13.20 6.36
C PRO A 79 -9.65 -13.10 7.83
N GLN A 80 -10.56 -12.64 8.69
CA GLN A 80 -10.32 -12.39 10.12
C GLN A 80 -9.21 -13.28 10.70
N PRO A 81 -8.28 -12.74 11.51
CA PRO A 81 -7.50 -13.58 12.43
C PRO A 81 -8.46 -14.13 13.48
N SER A 82 -9.19 -15.18 13.10
CA SER A 82 -9.56 -16.23 14.03
C SER A 82 -8.22 -16.78 14.49
N THR A 83 -7.80 -16.38 15.69
CA THR A 83 -6.76 -17.01 16.51
C THR A 83 -5.95 -18.12 15.83
N ALA A 84 -4.65 -17.84 15.59
CA ALA A 84 -3.56 -18.76 15.23
C ALA A 84 -3.09 -18.79 13.75
N SER A 85 -1.78 -18.53 13.60
CA SER A 85 -0.85 -19.07 12.58
C SER A 85 -0.61 -18.27 11.27
N ALA A 86 0.51 -17.54 11.27
CA ALA A 86 1.49 -17.25 10.20
C ALA A 86 1.05 -16.65 8.82
N PRO A 87 1.70 -15.56 8.34
CA PRO A 87 1.47 -15.01 7.01
C PRO A 87 2.17 -15.83 5.91
N SER A 88 1.38 -16.42 5.01
CA SER A 88 1.85 -17.01 3.76
C SER A 88 1.95 -15.94 2.67
N GLY A 89 3.15 -15.38 2.49
CA GLY A 89 3.52 -14.57 1.33
C GLY A 89 4.09 -15.46 0.23
N SER A 90 3.46 -15.42 -0.94
CA SER A 90 3.84 -16.12 -2.16
C SER A 90 5.17 -15.59 -2.74
N VAL A 91 6.26 -16.32 -2.46
CA VAL A 91 7.55 -16.17 -3.14
C VAL A 91 7.54 -16.93 -4.47
N GLN A 92 7.14 -16.25 -5.55
CA GLN A 92 7.38 -16.74 -6.91
C GLN A 92 8.84 -16.43 -7.29
N GLY A 93 9.72 -17.42 -7.11
CA GLY A 93 11.12 -17.31 -7.51
C GLY A 93 12.08 -18.38 -6.97
N LEU A 94 11.58 -19.49 -6.43
CA LEU A 94 12.44 -20.56 -5.92
C LEU A 94 12.15 -21.89 -6.64
N PRO A 95 13.18 -22.65 -7.05
CA PRO A 95 12.98 -23.99 -7.58
C PRO A 95 12.30 -24.86 -6.51
N PRO A 96 11.47 -25.84 -6.91
CA PRO A 96 10.74 -26.65 -5.94
C PRO A 96 11.73 -27.36 -5.01
N LEU A 97 11.54 -27.15 -3.71
CA LEU A 97 12.33 -27.79 -2.66
C LEU A 97 12.24 -29.31 -2.81
N PRO A 98 13.36 -30.05 -2.85
CA PRO A 98 13.30 -31.51 -2.86
C PRO A 98 12.65 -31.97 -1.56
N LYS A 99 11.62 -32.82 -1.68
CA LYS A 99 10.93 -33.38 -0.52
C LYS A 99 11.96 -34.10 0.36
N PRO A 100 12.15 -33.72 1.64
CA PRO A 100 12.99 -34.51 2.52
C PRO A 100 12.25 -35.82 2.78
N THR A 101 12.72 -36.90 2.16
CA THR A 101 12.37 -38.25 2.61
C THR A 101 12.95 -38.36 4.02
N SER A 102 12.07 -38.33 5.01
CA SER A 102 12.42 -38.58 6.40
C SER A 102 12.94 -40.01 6.50
N GLY A 103 14.26 -40.13 6.39
CA GLY A 103 15.01 -41.36 6.32
C GLY A 103 16.23 -41.27 7.20
N LYS A 104 15.99 -41.38 8.51
CA LYS A 104 16.88 -41.90 9.55
C LYS A 104 18.40 -41.76 9.30
N GLY A 105 18.95 -40.66 9.81
CA GLY A 105 20.28 -40.59 10.43
C GLY A 105 21.47 -40.43 9.51
N LYS A 106 22.09 -39.23 9.51
CA LYS A 106 23.56 -39.00 9.46
C LYS A 106 23.87 -37.67 10.13
N ASN A 107 24.85 -37.66 11.03
CA ASN A 107 25.36 -36.50 11.74
C ASN A 107 25.97 -35.54 10.70
N THR A 108 25.28 -34.44 10.37
CA THR A 108 25.80 -33.43 9.44
C THR A 108 26.60 -32.41 10.23
N ARG A 109 27.92 -32.57 10.29
CA ARG A 109 28.80 -31.46 10.68
C ARG A 109 28.58 -30.33 9.67
N PRO A 110 28.25 -29.10 10.10
CA PRO A 110 28.12 -27.98 9.19
C PRO A 110 29.46 -27.80 8.48
N LYS A 111 29.41 -27.78 7.15
CA LYS A 111 30.59 -27.51 6.33
C LYS A 111 30.78 -26.00 6.34
N PRO A 112 31.99 -25.48 6.63
CA PRO A 112 32.22 -24.04 6.57
C PRO A 112 31.87 -23.54 5.17
N SER A 113 31.16 -22.41 5.10
CA SER A 113 30.90 -21.71 3.86
C SER A 113 32.23 -21.35 3.19
N ASN A 114 32.27 -21.39 1.85
CA ASN A 114 33.48 -21.04 1.07
C ASN A 114 33.65 -19.51 0.95
N ALA A 115 33.31 -18.78 2.01
CA ALA A 115 33.42 -17.33 2.06
C ALA A 115 34.90 -16.94 2.13
N ALA A 116 35.29 -15.89 1.40
CA ALA A 116 36.65 -15.38 1.48
C ALA A 116 36.89 -14.81 2.88
N PRO A 117 38.05 -15.08 3.52
CA PRO A 117 38.33 -14.60 4.87
C PRO A 117 38.28 -13.06 4.90
N GLY A 118 37.37 -12.50 5.72
CA GLY A 118 37.14 -11.06 5.82
C GLY A 118 36.16 -10.47 4.82
N SER A 119 35.41 -11.32 4.10
CA SER A 119 34.29 -10.91 3.26
C SER A 119 33.12 -10.37 4.10
N GLU A 120 32.31 -9.50 3.50
CA GLU A 120 31.11 -8.96 4.14
C GLU A 120 30.16 -10.06 4.60
N GLU A 121 30.01 -11.12 3.82
CA GLU A 121 29.18 -12.28 4.13
C GLU A 121 29.66 -13.01 5.39
N GLU A 122 30.98 -13.22 5.58
CA GLU A 122 31.53 -13.81 6.80
C GLU A 122 31.31 -12.89 8.01
N SER A 123 31.49 -11.58 7.82
CA SER A 123 31.23 -10.58 8.86
C SER A 123 29.77 -10.59 9.30
N LEU A 124 28.83 -10.76 8.35
CA LEU A 124 27.39 -10.87 8.62
C LEU A 124 27.06 -12.18 9.36
N TYR A 125 27.63 -13.32 8.97
CA TYR A 125 27.41 -14.59 9.68
C TYR A 125 27.98 -14.57 11.10
N VAL A 126 29.13 -13.93 11.31
CA VAL A 126 29.73 -13.75 12.63
C VAL A 126 28.89 -12.80 13.49
N ALA A 127 28.44 -11.67 12.93
CA ALA A 127 27.58 -10.71 13.63
C ALA A 127 26.24 -11.34 14.04
N PHE A 128 25.63 -12.14 13.17
CA PHE A 128 24.40 -12.88 13.49
C PHE A 128 24.63 -13.92 14.59
N GLY A 129 25.76 -14.62 14.57
CA GLY A 129 26.14 -15.55 15.63
C GLY A 129 26.34 -14.87 16.98
N GLN A 130 26.97 -13.69 17.00
CA GLN A 130 27.13 -12.89 18.21
C GLN A 130 25.78 -12.42 18.74
N LEU A 131 24.91 -11.87 17.87
CA LEU A 131 23.57 -11.41 18.26
C LEU A 131 22.74 -12.50 18.95
N LEU A 132 22.85 -13.74 18.45
CA LEU A 132 22.10 -14.87 19.02
C LEU A 132 22.65 -15.33 20.37
N LEU A 133 23.96 -15.16 20.59
CA LEU A 133 24.60 -15.45 21.87
C LEU A 133 24.41 -14.30 22.89
N GLU A 134 24.35 -13.05 22.43
CA GLU A 134 24.15 -11.87 23.29
C GLU A 134 22.79 -11.91 24.00
N ASP A 135 21.75 -12.42 23.34
CA ASP A 135 20.41 -12.64 23.94
C ASP A 135 20.41 -13.73 25.04
N ASP A 136 21.34 -14.69 25.01
CA ASP A 136 21.48 -15.73 26.06
C ASP A 136 22.32 -15.22 27.27
N GLU A 137 23.19 -14.22 27.08
CA GLU A 137 24.07 -13.69 28.15
C GLU A 137 23.35 -12.73 29.10
N ASP A 138 22.33 -12.01 28.63
CA ASP A 138 21.47 -11.15 29.46
C ASP A 138 20.46 -11.94 30.35
N GLU A 139 20.29 -13.25 30.10
CA GLU A 139 19.47 -14.17 30.93
C GLU A 139 20.32 -14.97 31.93
N ALA A 140 21.54 -14.51 32.27
CA ALA A 140 22.40 -15.16 33.24
C ALA A 140 22.87 -14.20 34.36
N THR A 141 21.91 -13.65 35.13
CA THR A 141 22.19 -13.17 36.50
C THR A 141 21.33 -13.91 37.52
N PRO A 142 21.97 -14.55 38.49
CA PRO A 142 21.73 -14.17 39.89
C PRO A 142 22.97 -13.69 40.63
#